data_AF-A0AAD6FXK4-F1
#
_entry.id   AF-A0AAD6FXK4-F1
#
_cell.length_a   1.000
_cell.length_b   1.000
_cell.length_c   1.000
_cell.angle_alpha   90.00
_cell.angle_beta   90.00
_cell.angle_gamma   90.00
#
_symmetry.space_group_name_H-M   'P 1'
#
loop_
_entity.id
_entity.type
_entity.pdbx_description
1 polymer ?
#
loop_
_entity_poly.entity_id
_entity_poly.type
_entity_poly.pdbx_seq_one_letter_code
_entity_poly.pdbx_strand_id
1 'polypeptide(L)'
;MHLACYLFASLLFLGAVANPTTHRHQSGSGLPLICPGLSTQDRGCIRYTRGFDVTGVVTEVDLEFPQVRTECDCIQECLNRLGTCANYVYKFSTPESVKSGHRTCTLYSDFNLPAQVTLQFDLTSSNNTNINAAEIIANGNNPHAGALVPQAFKDDNLNTTPDPDAVSGPVWSLANGQVQC
;
A
#
# COMPACT_ATOMS: atom_id res chain seq x y z
N MET A 1 -50.07 -21.66 -66.08
CA MET A 1 -50.60 -22.29 -64.84
C MET A 1 -49.50 -22.27 -63.78
N HIS A 2 -49.88 -21.93 -62.55
CA HIS A 2 -49.11 -21.89 -61.29
C HIS A 2 -48.30 -20.64 -60.93
N LEU A 3 -49.05 -19.68 -60.39
CA LEU A 3 -48.90 -19.07 -59.05
C LEU A 3 -47.94 -19.81 -58.09
N ALA A 4 -47.03 -19.08 -57.43
CA ALA A 4 -46.88 -19.11 -55.97
C ALA A 4 -45.98 -17.96 -55.48
N CYS A 5 -46.57 -17.16 -54.60
CA CYS A 5 -46.01 -16.07 -53.82
C CYS A 5 -45.47 -16.64 -52.51
N TYR A 6 -44.26 -16.30 -52.08
CA TYR A 6 -43.85 -16.43 -50.68
C TYR A 6 -43.00 -15.23 -50.24
N LEU A 7 -43.58 -14.47 -49.32
CA LEU A 7 -42.91 -13.59 -48.36
C LEU A 7 -41.96 -14.41 -47.47
N PHE A 8 -40.83 -13.83 -47.03
CA PHE A 8 -40.61 -13.43 -45.62
C PHE A 8 -39.16 -13.00 -45.32
N ALA A 9 -39.09 -12.03 -44.40
CA ALA A 9 -38.05 -11.79 -43.39
C ALA A 9 -36.69 -11.19 -43.81
N SER A 10 -36.63 -9.87 -43.68
CA SER A 10 -35.43 -9.07 -43.40
C SER A 10 -34.74 -9.53 -42.11
N LEU A 11 -33.47 -9.88 -42.16
CA LEU A 11 -32.58 -10.03 -41.00
C LEU A 11 -31.54 -8.91 -41.03
N LEU A 12 -31.80 -7.87 -40.23
CA LEU A 12 -30.82 -6.85 -39.86
C LEU A 12 -29.81 -7.48 -38.91
N PHE A 13 -28.61 -7.79 -39.41
CA PHE A 13 -27.47 -8.08 -38.54
C PHE A 13 -26.95 -6.75 -37.98
N LEU A 14 -27.39 -6.39 -36.76
CA LEU A 14 -26.62 -5.48 -35.92
C LEU A 14 -25.32 -6.20 -35.52
N GLY A 15 -24.24 -5.92 -36.26
CA GLY A 15 -22.90 -6.25 -35.81
C GLY A 15 -22.55 -5.40 -34.60
N ALA A 16 -22.54 -6.01 -33.42
CA ALA A 16 -21.95 -5.41 -32.24
C ALA A 16 -20.44 -5.26 -32.47
N VAL A 17 -19.98 -4.03 -32.71
CA VAL A 17 -18.56 -3.70 -32.75
C VAL A 17 -18.09 -3.68 -31.30
N ALA A 18 -17.61 -4.81 -30.81
CA ALA A 18 -16.89 -4.86 -29.55
C ALA A 18 -15.56 -4.11 -29.76
N ASN A 19 -15.50 -2.87 -29.28
CA ASN A 19 -14.23 -2.16 -29.14
C ASN A 19 -13.34 -3.01 -28.22
N PRO A 20 -12.16 -3.46 -28.67
CA PRO A 20 -11.22 -4.07 -27.76
C PRO A 20 -10.72 -2.97 -26.83
N THR A 21 -11.13 -3.04 -25.56
CA THR A 21 -10.46 -2.34 -24.48
C THR A 21 -8.99 -2.74 -24.53
N THR A 22 -8.15 -1.77 -24.85
CA THR A 22 -6.70 -1.93 -24.88
C THR A 22 -6.19 -2.06 -23.44
N HIS A 23 -6.34 -3.25 -22.85
CA HIS A 23 -5.53 -3.66 -21.72
C HIS A 23 -4.11 -3.87 -22.24
N ARG A 24 -3.36 -2.76 -22.27
CA ARG A 24 -1.93 -2.75 -22.52
C ARG A 24 -1.26 -3.39 -21.31
N HIS A 25 -1.12 -4.71 -21.34
CA HIS A 25 -0.18 -5.41 -20.47
C HIS A 25 1.24 -4.94 -20.83
N GLN A 26 1.76 -3.97 -20.09
CA GLN A 26 3.19 -3.65 -20.11
C GLN A 26 3.90 -4.60 -19.15
N SER A 27 4.52 -5.63 -19.71
CA SER A 27 5.52 -6.43 -19.02
C SER A 27 6.88 -5.76 -19.19
N GLY A 28 7.51 -5.41 -18.07
CA GLY A 28 8.83 -4.76 -18.01
C GLY A 28 8.98 -3.96 -16.70
N SER A 29 9.14 -4.66 -15.58
CA SER A 29 9.30 -4.17 -14.19
C SER A 29 8.20 -3.26 -13.60
N GLY A 30 7.05 -3.10 -14.28
CA GLY A 30 6.06 -2.03 -14.05
C GLY A 30 4.99 -2.28 -12.99
N LEU A 31 5.12 -1.61 -11.84
CA LEU A 31 3.99 -1.33 -10.96
C LEU A 31 3.19 -0.14 -11.52
N PRO A 32 1.85 -0.20 -11.57
CA PRO A 32 1.04 0.91 -12.05
C PRO A 32 1.17 2.13 -11.14
N LEU A 33 1.11 3.33 -11.71
CA LEU A 33 1.02 4.56 -10.91
C LEU A 33 -0.22 4.51 -10.01
N ILE A 34 -0.03 4.63 -8.70
CA ILE A 34 -1.13 4.82 -7.75
C ILE A 34 -1.19 6.27 -7.29
N CYS A 35 -2.37 6.70 -6.86
CA CYS A 35 -2.61 8.04 -6.30
C CYS A 35 -2.12 9.17 -7.23
N PRO A 36 -2.64 9.25 -8.46
CA PRO A 36 -2.26 10.30 -9.39
C PRO A 36 -2.60 11.68 -8.81
N GLY A 37 -1.68 12.63 -8.97
CA GLY A 37 -1.84 14.01 -8.48
C GLY A 37 -1.12 14.32 -7.18
N LEU A 38 -0.50 13.33 -6.52
CA LEU A 38 0.39 13.59 -5.39
C LEU A 38 1.60 14.42 -5.83
N SER A 39 2.12 15.26 -4.93
CA SER A 39 3.27 16.13 -5.17
C SER A 39 4.60 15.37 -5.04
N THR A 40 4.80 14.37 -5.90
CA THR A 40 6.00 13.53 -5.98
C THR A 40 6.62 13.63 -7.37
N GLN A 41 7.84 13.11 -7.53
CA GLN A 41 8.58 13.11 -8.81
C GLN A 41 7.75 12.54 -9.96
N ASP A 42 7.02 11.46 -9.70
CA ASP A 42 6.23 10.73 -10.71
C ASP A 42 4.76 11.19 -10.75
N ARG A 43 4.39 12.24 -9.99
CA ARG A 43 3.00 12.74 -9.80
C ARG A 43 2.02 11.67 -9.29
N GLY A 44 2.52 10.85 -8.37
CA GLY A 44 1.91 9.65 -7.80
C GLY A 44 3.01 8.70 -7.31
N CYS A 45 2.65 7.47 -6.94
CA CYS A 45 3.60 6.48 -6.45
C CYS A 45 3.74 5.30 -7.43
N ILE A 46 4.98 4.89 -7.68
CA ILE A 46 5.33 3.73 -8.53
C ILE A 46 6.22 2.71 -7.80
N ARG A 47 6.64 3.01 -6.58
CA ARG A 47 7.47 2.19 -5.70
C ARG A 47 6.63 1.79 -4.49
N TYR A 48 5.94 0.66 -4.62
CA TYR A 48 5.14 0.10 -3.55
C TYR A 48 5.05 -1.41 -3.73
N THR A 49 4.55 -2.10 -2.72
CA THR A 49 4.18 -3.51 -2.81
C THR A 49 2.73 -3.68 -2.37
N ARG A 50 2.06 -4.69 -2.93
CA ARG A 50 0.69 -5.05 -2.56
C ARG A 50 0.67 -6.36 -1.81
N GLY A 51 -0.20 -6.43 -0.80
CA GLY A 51 -0.39 -7.60 0.03
C GLY A 51 0.70 -7.86 1.07
N PHE A 52 1.64 -6.96 1.25
CA PHE A 52 2.69 -7.11 2.25
C PHE A 52 2.67 -5.93 3.20
N ASP A 53 3.03 -6.21 4.44
CA ASP A 53 3.22 -5.24 5.51
C ASP A 53 4.71 -4.92 5.60
N VAL A 54 5.13 -3.83 4.93
CA VAL A 54 6.53 -3.39 5.02
C VAL A 54 6.66 -2.61 6.32
N THR A 55 6.87 -3.34 7.41
CA THR A 55 7.10 -2.76 8.73
C THR A 55 8.37 -1.93 8.72
N GLY A 56 8.26 -0.70 9.21
CA GLY A 56 9.43 0.09 9.56
C GLY A 56 9.90 -0.25 10.97
N VAL A 57 10.99 0.39 11.37
CA VAL A 57 11.94 -0.24 12.28
C VAL A 57 11.85 0.28 13.72
N VAL A 58 11.43 1.52 13.90
CA VAL A 58 11.70 2.24 15.16
C VAL A 58 10.49 2.93 15.72
N THR A 59 9.84 3.78 14.92
CA THR A 59 8.78 4.65 15.38
C THR A 59 7.60 4.52 14.44
N GLU A 60 6.42 4.30 15.02
CA GLU A 60 5.18 4.17 14.27
C GLU A 60 4.18 5.25 14.67
N VAL A 61 3.37 5.68 13.70
CA VAL A 61 2.18 6.50 13.93
C VAL A 61 1.03 5.82 13.25
N ASP A 62 0.06 5.37 14.04
CA ASP A 62 -1.17 4.77 13.53
C ASP A 62 -2.25 5.82 13.33
N LEU A 63 -2.83 5.79 12.14
CA LEU A 63 -3.92 6.65 11.71
C LEU A 63 -5.11 5.79 11.31
N GLU A 64 -6.29 6.17 11.78
CA GLU A 64 -7.51 5.39 11.59
C GLU A 64 -8.55 6.15 10.76
N PHE A 65 -9.62 5.45 10.38
CA PHE A 65 -10.80 6.10 9.84
C PHE A 65 -11.45 7.01 10.89
N PRO A 66 -11.93 8.23 10.54
CA PRO A 66 -12.06 8.78 9.19
C PRO A 66 -10.88 9.64 8.72
N GLN A 67 -9.78 9.72 9.49
CA GLN A 67 -8.61 10.52 9.14
C GLN A 67 -7.95 9.99 7.86
N VAL A 68 -7.84 8.67 7.73
CA VAL A 68 -7.42 8.00 6.50
C VAL A 68 -8.58 7.16 5.98
N ARG A 69 -8.94 7.33 4.70
CA ARG A 69 -10.04 6.57 4.07
C ARG A 69 -9.56 5.70 2.92
N THR A 70 -8.43 6.06 2.32
CA THR A 70 -7.85 5.41 1.15
C THR A 70 -6.34 5.25 1.31
N GLU A 71 -5.74 4.39 0.48
CA GLU A 71 -4.28 4.28 0.35
C GLU A 71 -3.64 5.63 0.00
N CYS A 72 -4.33 6.49 -0.76
CA CYS A 72 -3.83 7.81 -1.13
C CYS A 72 -3.82 8.79 0.03
N ASP A 73 -4.80 8.72 0.93
CA ASP A 73 -4.79 9.52 2.16
C ASP A 73 -3.61 9.08 3.04
N CYS A 74 -3.35 7.78 3.14
CA CYS A 74 -2.23 7.24 3.91
C CYS A 74 -0.88 7.75 3.39
N ILE A 75 -0.67 7.68 2.06
CA ILE A 75 0.52 8.21 1.41
C ILE A 75 0.63 9.73 1.65
N GLN A 76 -0.47 10.46 1.46
CA GLN A 76 -0.48 11.91 1.67
C GLN A 76 -0.11 12.28 3.11
N GLU A 77 -0.56 11.51 4.10
CA GLU A 77 -0.19 11.71 5.50
C GLU A 77 1.32 11.50 5.72
N CYS A 78 1.96 10.55 5.03
CA CYS A 78 3.42 10.42 5.05
C CYS A 78 4.11 11.62 4.37
N LEU A 79 3.60 12.07 3.22
CA LEU A 79 4.10 13.25 2.50
C LEU A 79 3.92 14.55 3.31
N ASN A 80 2.93 14.62 4.19
CA ASN A 80 2.74 15.75 5.11
C ASN A 80 3.79 15.76 6.24
N ARG A 81 4.57 14.68 6.38
CA ARG A 81 5.51 14.44 7.49
C ARG A 81 6.90 14.00 7.00
N LEU A 82 7.39 14.57 5.90
CA LEU A 82 8.69 14.17 5.29
C LEU A 82 9.90 14.22 6.22
N GLY A 83 9.83 14.97 7.33
CA GLY A 83 10.89 15.01 8.33
C GLY A 83 10.94 13.78 9.25
N THR A 84 9.86 12.99 9.32
CA THR A 84 9.73 11.87 10.27
C THR A 84 9.15 10.59 9.67
N CYS A 85 8.45 10.67 8.53
CA CYS A 85 7.90 9.53 7.81
C CYS A 85 8.77 9.18 6.61
N ALA A 86 9.04 7.88 6.47
CA ALA A 86 9.79 7.32 5.35
C ALA A 86 9.14 6.08 4.76
N ASN A 87 8.14 5.48 5.43
CA ASN A 87 7.34 4.39 4.89
C ASN A 87 5.91 4.49 5.40
N TYR A 88 5.00 3.93 4.62
CA TYR A 88 3.60 3.79 4.99
C TYR A 88 3.12 2.37 4.74
N VAL A 89 2.13 1.95 5.51
CA VAL A 89 1.41 0.69 5.34
C VAL A 89 -0.09 0.98 5.50
N TYR A 90 -0.87 0.70 4.46
CA TYR A 90 -2.32 0.77 4.48
C TYR A 90 -2.91 -0.64 4.42
N LYS A 91 -3.46 -1.12 5.55
CA LYS A 91 -3.95 -2.50 5.72
C LYS A 91 -5.02 -2.60 6.80
N PHE A 92 -5.58 -3.78 7.03
CA PHE A 92 -6.26 -4.08 8.28
C PHE A 92 -5.23 -4.38 9.36
N SER A 93 -5.13 -3.55 10.40
CA SER A 93 -4.18 -3.74 11.50
C SER A 93 -4.81 -4.37 12.75
N THR A 94 -6.14 -4.33 12.87
CA THR A 94 -6.89 -4.86 14.03
C THR A 94 -8.16 -5.62 13.61
N PRO A 95 -8.68 -6.54 14.44
CA PRO A 95 -9.98 -7.18 14.19
C PRO A 95 -11.12 -6.17 14.02
N GLU A 96 -11.07 -5.04 14.72
CA GLU A 96 -12.04 -3.94 14.61
C GLU A 96 -11.99 -3.27 13.24
N SER A 97 -10.78 -3.09 12.69
CA SER A 97 -10.59 -2.57 11.32
C SER A 97 -11.20 -3.51 10.28
N VAL A 98 -11.05 -4.83 10.45
CA VAL A 98 -11.68 -5.85 9.58
C VAL A 98 -13.21 -5.77 9.67
N LYS A 99 -13.74 -5.78 10.89
CA LYS A 99 -15.19 -5.76 11.15
C LYS A 99 -15.87 -4.50 10.61
N SER A 100 -15.20 -3.36 10.69
CA SER A 100 -15.71 -2.08 10.16
C SER A 100 -15.53 -1.95 8.65
N GLY A 101 -14.67 -2.76 8.04
CA GLY A 101 -14.30 -2.63 6.63
C GLY A 101 -13.41 -1.42 6.34
N HIS A 102 -12.83 -0.80 7.39
CA HIS A 102 -11.96 0.36 7.29
C HIS A 102 -10.53 -0.03 7.62
N ARG A 103 -9.65 0.04 6.62
CA ARG A 103 -8.20 -0.12 6.82
C ARG A 103 -7.63 1.07 7.59
N THR A 104 -6.55 0.80 8.29
CA THR A 104 -5.72 1.79 9.00
C THR A 104 -4.48 2.11 8.18
N CYS A 105 -3.77 3.15 8.59
CA CYS A 105 -2.50 3.56 8.02
C CYS A 105 -1.46 3.66 9.12
N THR A 106 -0.39 2.88 9.00
CA THR A 106 0.77 2.98 9.88
C THR A 106 1.90 3.68 9.13
N LEU A 107 2.40 4.78 9.71
CA LEU A 107 3.54 5.52 9.19
C LEU A 107 4.78 5.15 9.99
N TYR A 108 5.88 4.84 9.32
CA TYR A 108 7.13 4.49 9.98
C TYR A 108 8.26 5.47 9.66
N SER A 109 9.17 5.63 10.63
CA SER A 109 10.46 6.30 10.43
C SER A 109 11.45 5.45 9.61
N ASP A 110 12.45 6.12 9.01
CA ASP A 110 13.32 5.59 7.94
C ASP A 110 14.21 4.41 8.33
N PHE A 111 14.56 3.62 7.30
CA PHE A 111 15.44 2.45 7.32
C PHE A 111 16.94 2.79 7.25
N ASN A 112 17.29 4.06 7.08
CA ASN A 112 18.63 4.47 6.66
C ASN A 112 19.64 4.51 7.82
N LEU A 113 19.83 3.37 8.46
CA LEU A 113 20.98 3.12 9.29
C LEU A 113 22.10 2.55 8.41
N PRO A 114 23.32 3.09 8.49
CA PRO A 114 24.46 2.48 7.82
C PRO A 114 24.56 0.98 8.14
N ALA A 115 25.08 0.20 7.19
CA ALA A 115 25.38 -1.21 7.45
C ALA A 115 26.26 -1.32 8.71
N GLN A 116 25.97 -2.31 9.57
CA GLN A 116 26.70 -2.59 10.83
C GLN A 116 26.46 -1.59 11.97
N VAL A 117 25.35 -0.85 11.96
CA VAL A 117 24.94 0.01 13.09
C VAL A 117 23.97 -0.72 14.01
N THR A 118 24.43 -1.12 15.19
CA THR A 118 23.53 -1.64 16.22
C THR A 118 22.69 -0.53 16.82
N LEU A 119 21.36 -0.61 16.68
CA LEU A 119 20.45 0.18 17.50
C LEU A 119 20.32 -0.48 18.87
N GLN A 120 20.55 0.32 19.91
CA GLN A 120 20.18 -0.02 21.27
C GLN A 120 19.16 1.00 21.75
N PHE A 121 17.98 0.52 22.13
CA PHE A 121 16.93 1.36 22.69
C PHE A 121 16.99 1.31 24.21
N ASP A 122 17.07 2.49 24.85
CA ASP A 122 16.80 2.60 26.28
C ASP A 122 15.29 2.67 26.48
N LEU A 123 14.64 1.51 26.59
CA LEU A 123 13.19 1.40 26.72
C LEU A 123 12.63 2.01 28.01
N THR A 124 13.49 2.47 28.92
CA THR A 124 13.11 3.15 30.16
C THR A 124 13.19 4.68 30.08
N SER A 125 13.76 5.21 29.00
CA SER A 125 13.89 6.66 28.79
C SER A 125 12.56 7.32 28.48
N SER A 126 12.25 8.42 29.16
CA SER A 126 11.08 9.27 28.84
C SER A 126 11.21 10.00 27.51
N ASN A 127 12.40 10.02 26.91
CA ASN A 127 12.63 10.64 25.59
C ASN A 127 12.18 9.75 24.43
N ASN A 128 11.91 8.46 24.68
CA ASN A 128 11.39 7.56 23.66
C ASN A 128 9.89 7.78 23.50
N THR A 129 9.52 8.53 22.46
CA THR A 129 8.12 8.70 22.05
C THR A 129 7.84 7.82 20.84
N ASN A 130 6.76 7.03 20.89
CA ASN A 130 6.25 6.20 19.78
C ASN A 130 7.18 5.06 19.32
N ILE A 131 8.05 4.55 20.20
CA ILE A 131 8.80 3.31 19.91
C ILE A 131 7.90 2.11 20.20
N ASN A 132 7.80 1.17 19.25
CA ASN A 132 7.13 -0.11 19.45
C ASN A 132 8.01 -1.04 20.32
N ALA A 133 8.20 -0.64 21.58
CA ALA A 133 9.05 -1.31 22.55
C ALA A 133 8.54 -2.72 22.86
N ALA A 134 7.21 -2.90 22.86
CA ALA A 134 6.58 -4.17 23.15
C ALA A 134 6.98 -5.24 22.13
N GLU A 135 6.95 -4.92 20.83
CA GLU A 135 7.34 -5.86 19.78
C GLU A 135 8.85 -6.13 19.76
N ILE A 136 9.67 -5.09 19.95
CA ILE A 136 11.13 -5.21 20.02
C ILE A 136 11.54 -6.15 21.17
N ILE A 137 10.93 -6.01 22.36
CA ILE A 137 11.21 -6.87 23.51
C ILE A 137 10.68 -8.29 23.30
N ALA A 138 9.42 -8.43 22.91
CA ALA A 138 8.73 -9.72 22.90
C ALA A 138 9.27 -10.67 21.83
N ASN A 139 9.61 -10.13 20.66
CA ASN A 139 9.97 -10.93 19.48
C ASN A 139 11.45 -10.84 19.11
N GLY A 140 12.24 -10.02 19.82
CA GLY A 140 13.64 -9.78 19.43
C GLY A 140 13.75 -9.14 18.04
N ASN A 141 12.70 -8.42 17.62
CA ASN A 141 12.60 -7.72 16.32
C ASN A 141 13.53 -6.50 16.30
N ASN A 142 14.83 -6.74 16.48
CA ASN A 142 15.86 -5.76 16.21
C ASN A 142 16.01 -5.68 14.69
N PRO A 143 15.95 -4.51 14.04
CA PRO A 143 16.22 -4.33 12.60
C PRO A 143 17.40 -5.10 12.01
N HIS A 144 18.42 -5.39 12.82
CA HIS A 144 19.59 -6.15 12.38
C HIS A 144 19.33 -7.66 12.24
N ALA A 145 18.27 -8.19 12.85
CA ALA A 145 17.77 -9.54 12.62
C ALA A 145 16.78 -9.50 11.45
N GLY A 146 17.30 -9.38 10.22
CA GLY A 146 16.46 -9.35 9.03
C GLY A 146 15.55 -10.59 8.92
N ALA A 147 14.35 -10.40 8.38
CA ALA A 147 13.37 -11.44 8.06
C ALA A 147 12.73 -11.17 6.70
N LEU A 148 11.90 -12.10 6.21
CA LEU A 148 11.04 -11.82 5.05
C LEU A 148 10.01 -10.74 5.42
N VAL A 149 9.63 -9.92 4.45
CA VAL A 149 8.54 -8.96 4.62
C VAL A 149 7.23 -9.72 4.92
N PRO A 150 6.54 -9.44 6.04
CA PRO A 150 5.31 -10.13 6.40
C PRO A 150 4.17 -9.96 5.38
N GLN A 151 3.37 -11.02 5.23
CA GLN A 151 2.12 -11.01 4.48
C GLN A 151 1.06 -10.20 5.26
N ALA A 152 0.30 -9.34 4.56
CA ALA A 152 -0.87 -8.70 5.13
C ALA A 152 -2.10 -9.64 5.04
N PHE A 153 -2.99 -9.55 6.04
CA PHE A 153 -4.16 -10.40 6.17
C PHE A 153 -5.43 -9.57 6.39
N LYS A 154 -6.60 -10.14 6.06
CA LYS A 154 -7.92 -9.49 6.17
C LYS A 154 -8.99 -10.33 6.88
N ASP A 155 -8.59 -11.41 7.53
CA ASP A 155 -9.48 -12.19 8.40
C ASP A 155 -9.50 -11.64 9.83
N ASP A 156 -10.49 -12.02 10.62
CA ASP A 156 -10.69 -11.55 12.00
C ASP A 156 -9.47 -11.73 12.91
N ASN A 157 -8.62 -12.73 12.62
CA ASN A 157 -7.40 -13.01 13.39
C ASN A 157 -6.12 -12.50 12.71
N LEU A 158 -6.24 -11.85 11.54
CA LEU A 158 -5.17 -11.28 10.75
C LEU A 158 -4.01 -12.25 10.48
N ASN A 159 -4.31 -13.52 10.17
CA ASN A 159 -3.26 -14.54 10.03
C ASN A 159 -3.51 -15.66 9.01
N THR A 160 -4.67 -15.71 8.35
CA THR A 160 -5.02 -16.84 7.47
C THR A 160 -5.40 -16.43 6.05
N THR A 161 -6.11 -15.31 5.88
CA THR A 161 -6.60 -14.87 4.57
C THR A 161 -5.78 -13.69 4.06
N PRO A 162 -4.93 -13.87 3.04
CA PRO A 162 -4.12 -12.79 2.48
C PRO A 162 -4.99 -11.60 2.02
N ASP A 163 -4.50 -10.38 2.29
CA ASP A 163 -5.10 -9.13 1.82
C ASP A 163 -4.32 -8.59 0.61
N PRO A 164 -4.66 -8.97 -0.64
CA PRO A 164 -3.93 -8.48 -1.82
C PRO A 164 -4.09 -6.97 -2.05
N ASP A 165 -5.03 -6.31 -1.38
CA ASP A 165 -5.31 -4.89 -1.55
C ASP A 165 -4.54 -4.01 -0.55
N ALA A 166 -3.90 -4.61 0.47
CA ALA A 166 -3.01 -3.88 1.35
C ALA A 166 -1.87 -3.23 0.54
N VAL A 167 -1.46 -2.02 0.88
CA VAL A 167 -0.42 -1.28 0.16
C VAL A 167 0.63 -0.77 1.12
N SER A 168 1.88 -1.08 0.81
CA SER A 168 3.02 -0.56 1.57
C SER A 168 4.05 0.02 0.62
N GLY A 169 4.73 1.08 1.03
CA GLY A 169 5.77 1.67 0.19
C GLY A 169 6.65 2.68 0.91
N PRO A 170 7.84 2.94 0.36
CA PRO A 170 8.71 4.01 0.82
C PRO A 170 8.21 5.39 0.41
N VAL A 171 8.65 6.39 1.18
CA VAL A 171 8.63 7.81 0.84
C VAL A 171 10.03 8.35 1.07
N TRP A 172 10.69 8.84 0.02
CA TRP A 172 12.05 9.38 0.10
C TRP A 172 12.07 10.85 -0.26
N SER A 173 12.48 11.69 0.68
CA SER A 173 12.85 13.08 0.40
C SER A 173 14.30 13.12 -0.08
N LEU A 174 14.50 13.42 -1.37
CA LEU A 174 15.80 13.41 -2.01
C LEU A 174 16.53 14.73 -1.77
N ALA A 175 17.86 14.68 -1.75
CA ALA A 175 18.72 15.86 -1.56
C ALA A 175 18.54 16.94 -2.64
N ASN A 176 17.99 16.60 -3.81
CA ASN A 176 17.66 17.54 -4.87
C ASN A 176 16.29 18.22 -4.69
N GLY A 177 15.60 17.98 -3.57
CA GLY A 177 14.29 18.54 -3.22
C GLY A 177 13.10 17.80 -3.82
N GLN A 178 13.31 16.72 -4.58
CA GLN A 178 12.23 15.86 -5.07
C GLN A 178 11.82 14.84 -4.02
N VAL A 179 10.57 14.39 -4.08
CA VAL A 179 10.06 13.30 -3.23
C VAL A 179 9.69 12.11 -4.11
N GLN A 180 10.14 10.92 -3.74
CA GLN A 180 9.76 9.68 -4.39
C GLN A 180 8.86 8.84 -3.50
N CYS A 181 7.93 8.18 -4.17
CA CYS A 181 7.27 6.94 -3.82
C CYS A 181 7.04 6.23 -5.17
#